data_AF-A0A1E5JN98-F1
#
_entry.id   AF-A0A1E5JN98-F1
#
_cell.length_a   1.000
_cell.length_b   1.000
_cell.length_c   1.000
_cell.angle_alpha   90.00
_cell.angle_beta   90.00
_cell.angle_gamma   90.00
#
_symmetry.space_group_name_H-M   'P 1'
#
loop_
_entity.id
_entity.type
_entity.pdbx_description
1 polymer ?
#
loop_
_entity_poly.entity_id
_entity_poly.type
_entity_poly.pdbx_seq_one_letter_code
_entity_poly.pdbx_strand_id
1 'polypeptide(L)'
;MLQAWLPHADLTKLAQFCQNNQLSLVIEAPLPGELPPTLMETHPWLQGGSMLVNFYQTPGYHALDPSIMIFFSFSIFFAMILADAGYGILLALFTFFWWKKLGNYNASIWLRPLLVVISTFSIIYGVMLGSYWGVAPKSGTWLATLKIIDINNFKLMMVVVLIIGCLHICIASGMRAWFARYRNERIHSAGFILLIISMLLYSFGILKHNSQIIQPAIILFIISLLMIMIFASNEPIINMKSFFKRILHGFSALTELPTLFGDILSYLRLFALGLAGASLAVTFNSMAYHMTQSGKPSSWVLAILILLIGQTMNLALCLMSAVVHGLRLNYIEFFKWSIKEDGYCYQPFKKQEISHE
;
A
#
# COMPACT_ATOMS: atom_id res chain seq x y z
N MET A 1 4.99 32.19 -30.75
CA MET A 1 3.89 31.28 -30.37
C MET A 1 4.26 30.59 -29.08
N LEU A 2 3.33 30.52 -28.12
CA LEU A 2 3.53 29.81 -26.85
C LEU A 2 2.66 28.56 -26.90
N GLN A 3 3.26 27.40 -26.66
CA GLN A 3 2.58 26.11 -26.61
C GLN A 3 2.57 25.62 -25.16
N ALA A 4 1.43 25.11 -24.70
CA ALA A 4 1.27 24.61 -23.35
C ALA A 4 0.18 23.55 -23.28
N TRP A 5 0.30 22.65 -22.31
CA TRP A 5 -0.74 21.67 -22.01
C TRP A 5 -1.82 22.28 -21.14
N LEU A 6 -3.08 22.01 -21.47
CA LEU A 6 -4.24 22.45 -20.70
C LEU A 6 -5.18 21.27 -20.44
N PRO A 7 -5.68 21.09 -19.20
CA PRO A 7 -6.77 20.18 -18.92
C PRO A 7 -8.00 20.54 -19.73
N HIS A 8 -8.68 19.53 -20.29
CA HIS A 8 -9.85 19.75 -21.12
C HIS A 8 -10.96 20.54 -20.40
N ALA A 9 -11.10 20.37 -19.08
CA ALA A 9 -12.07 21.07 -18.25
C ALA A 9 -11.88 22.60 -18.20
N ASP A 10 -10.64 23.08 -18.37
CA ASP A 10 -10.32 24.51 -18.29
C ASP A 10 -10.29 25.20 -19.66
N LEU A 11 -10.57 24.48 -20.75
CA LEU A 11 -10.61 25.04 -22.12
C LEU A 11 -11.60 26.19 -22.25
N THR A 12 -12.77 26.08 -21.61
CA THR A 12 -13.83 27.11 -21.68
C THR A 12 -13.38 28.42 -21.05
N LYS A 13 -12.73 28.36 -19.88
CA LYS A 13 -12.20 29.53 -19.17
C LYS A 13 -11.10 30.22 -19.98
N LEU A 14 -10.21 29.43 -20.58
CA LEU A 14 -9.10 29.96 -21.37
C LEU A 14 -9.59 30.56 -22.70
N ALA A 15 -10.57 29.93 -23.36
CA ALA A 15 -11.20 30.50 -24.56
C ALA A 15 -11.86 31.86 -24.29
N GLN A 16 -12.57 32.00 -23.17
CA GLN A 16 -13.15 33.28 -22.75
C GLN A 16 -12.07 34.34 -22.47
N PHE A 17 -10.98 33.95 -21.79
CA PHE A 17 -9.85 34.85 -21.53
C PHE A 17 -9.19 35.34 -22.84
N CYS A 18 -9.00 34.45 -23.82
CA CYS A 18 -8.43 34.83 -25.11
C CYS A 18 -9.35 35.76 -25.90
N GLN A 19 -10.67 35.53 -25.89
CA GLN A 19 -11.64 36.42 -26.54
C GLN A 19 -11.61 37.83 -25.94
N ASN A 20 -11.59 37.95 -24.61
CA ASN A 20 -11.56 39.25 -23.92
C ASN A 20 -10.29 40.05 -24.21
N ASN A 21 -9.16 39.38 -24.44
CA ASN A 21 -7.86 40.01 -24.69
C ASN A 21 -7.48 40.05 -26.18
N GLN A 22 -8.39 39.71 -27.09
CA GLN A 22 -8.16 39.67 -28.54
C GLN A 22 -6.96 38.78 -28.95
N LEU A 23 -6.77 37.66 -28.25
CA LEU A 23 -5.69 36.70 -28.52
C LEU A 23 -6.20 35.57 -29.43
N SER A 24 -5.36 35.12 -30.37
CA SER A 24 -5.63 33.95 -31.19
C SER A 24 -5.29 32.66 -30.43
N LEU A 25 -6.20 31.70 -30.43
CA LEU A 25 -6.06 30.39 -29.80
C LEU A 25 -6.16 29.28 -30.85
N VAL A 26 -5.20 28.35 -30.84
CA VAL A 26 -5.26 27.12 -31.63
C VAL A 26 -5.28 25.94 -30.65
N ILE A 27 -6.24 25.03 -30.81
CA ILE A 27 -6.41 23.86 -29.94
C ILE A 27 -6.10 22.62 -30.77
N GLU A 28 -5.14 21.83 -30.31
CA GLU A 28 -4.73 20.56 -30.92
C GLU A 28 -4.85 19.44 -29.88
N ALA A 29 -5.33 18.27 -30.31
CA ALA A 29 -5.38 17.09 -29.45
C ALA A 29 -4.00 16.40 -29.45
N PRO A 30 -3.58 15.79 -28.32
CA PRO A 30 -2.30 15.09 -28.25
C PRO A 30 -2.20 13.99 -29.30
N LEU A 31 -1.06 13.94 -29.99
CA LEU A 31 -0.79 12.90 -30.99
C LEU A 31 -0.50 11.54 -30.29
N PRO A 32 -0.71 10.38 -30.95
CA PRO A 32 -0.56 9.04 -30.34
C PRO A 32 0.83 8.67 -29.80
N GLY A 33 1.85 9.52 -30.01
CA GLY A 33 3.21 9.36 -29.49
C GLY A 33 3.68 10.52 -28.61
N GLU A 34 2.82 11.51 -28.36
CA GLU A 34 3.12 12.57 -27.41
C GLU A 34 2.79 12.11 -25.99
N LEU A 35 3.62 12.53 -25.04
CA LEU A 35 3.44 12.24 -23.62
C LEU A 35 2.96 13.52 -22.94
N PRO A 36 1.64 13.75 -22.84
CA PRO A 36 1.10 14.87 -22.08
C PRO A 36 1.39 14.68 -20.58
N PRO A 37 1.42 15.78 -19.80
CA PRO A 37 1.55 15.73 -18.36
C PRO A 37 0.34 15.05 -17.71
N THR A 38 0.58 14.33 -16.63
CA THR A 38 -0.48 13.68 -15.86
C THR A 38 -1.03 14.63 -14.80
N LEU A 39 -2.33 14.91 -14.87
CA LEU A 39 -3.08 15.59 -13.82
C LEU A 39 -3.93 14.54 -13.09
N MET A 40 -3.69 14.36 -11.78
CA MET A 40 -4.51 13.48 -10.95
C MET A 40 -5.57 14.29 -10.21
N GLU A 41 -6.83 14.11 -10.60
CA GLU A 41 -7.98 14.67 -9.89
C GLU A 41 -8.58 13.62 -8.97
N THR A 42 -8.45 13.82 -7.66
CA THR A 42 -8.99 12.91 -6.66
C THR A 42 -10.00 13.61 -5.76
N HIS A 43 -10.98 12.84 -5.30
CA HIS A 43 -11.94 13.31 -4.31
C HIS A 43 -11.20 13.78 -3.03
N PRO A 44 -11.66 14.84 -2.32
CA PRO A 44 -10.93 15.41 -1.17
C PRO A 44 -10.54 14.39 -0.09
N TRP A 45 -11.37 13.36 0.12
CA TRP A 45 -11.11 12.28 1.09
C TRP A 45 -10.03 11.27 0.64
N LEU A 46 -9.71 11.22 -0.65
CA LEU A 46 -8.74 10.31 -1.24
C LEU A 46 -7.45 11.04 -1.69
N GLN A 47 -7.38 12.36 -1.48
CA GLN A 47 -6.21 13.17 -1.84
C GLN A 47 -4.90 12.70 -1.22
N GLY A 48 -4.97 12.12 0.00
CA GLY A 48 -3.81 11.53 0.64
C GLY A 48 -3.19 10.41 -0.20
N GLY A 49 -4.01 9.60 -0.87
CA GLY A 49 -3.55 8.59 -1.81
C GLY A 49 -2.73 9.22 -2.94
N SER A 50 -3.31 10.17 -3.65
CA SER A 50 -2.64 10.83 -4.78
C SER A 50 -1.36 11.56 -4.42
N MET A 51 -1.29 12.14 -3.21
CA MET A 51 -0.06 12.76 -2.73
C MET A 51 1.03 11.70 -2.47
N LEU A 52 0.67 10.55 -1.89
CA LEU A 52 1.61 9.44 -1.69
C LEU A 52 2.11 8.88 -3.02
N VAL A 53 1.24 8.76 -4.03
CA VAL A 53 1.64 8.35 -5.39
C VAL A 53 2.64 9.33 -5.98
N ASN A 54 2.26 10.62 -6.06
CA ASN A 54 3.08 11.66 -6.67
C ASN A 54 4.43 11.89 -5.96
N PHE A 55 4.50 11.62 -4.65
CA PHE A 55 5.75 11.70 -3.90
C PHE A 55 6.81 10.72 -4.41
N TYR A 56 6.38 9.55 -4.91
CA TYR A 56 7.29 8.52 -5.42
C TYR A 56 7.45 8.58 -6.94
N GLN A 57 6.34 8.51 -7.66
CA GLN A 57 6.34 8.34 -9.11
C GLN A 57 5.01 8.84 -9.66
N THR A 58 5.06 9.72 -10.67
CA THR A 58 3.84 10.13 -11.35
C THR A 58 3.46 9.03 -12.36
N PRO A 59 2.23 8.48 -12.32
CA PRO A 59 1.83 7.48 -13.30
C PRO A 59 1.80 8.08 -14.71
N GLY A 60 2.09 7.26 -15.71
CA GLY A 60 1.92 7.63 -17.12
C GLY A 60 0.49 8.10 -17.42
N TYR A 61 0.34 8.98 -18.41
CA TYR A 61 -0.94 9.60 -18.74
C TYR A 61 -2.06 8.60 -19.08
N HIS A 62 -1.70 7.44 -19.64
CA HIS A 62 -2.65 6.37 -19.98
C HIS A 62 -2.75 5.27 -18.92
N ALA A 63 -2.00 5.37 -17.83
CA ALA A 63 -2.05 4.41 -16.74
C ALA A 63 -3.26 4.66 -15.83
N LEU A 64 -3.79 3.61 -15.20
CA LEU A 64 -4.81 3.79 -14.16
C LEU A 64 -4.18 4.46 -12.94
N ASP A 65 -4.92 5.38 -12.36
CA ASP A 65 -4.59 6.03 -11.09
C ASP A 65 -4.57 5.01 -9.93
N PRO A 66 -3.40 4.67 -9.36
CA PRO A 66 -3.28 3.73 -8.25
C PRO A 66 -3.63 4.36 -6.90
N SER A 67 -3.95 5.66 -6.85
CA SER A 67 -4.11 6.44 -5.61
C SER A 67 -5.07 5.82 -4.61
N ILE A 68 -6.22 5.34 -5.08
CA ILE A 68 -7.23 4.74 -4.22
C ILE A 68 -6.70 3.46 -3.59
N MET A 69 -6.03 2.62 -4.39
CA MET A 69 -5.47 1.36 -3.89
C MET A 69 -4.38 1.62 -2.86
N ILE A 70 -3.45 2.50 -3.18
CA ILE A 70 -2.33 2.87 -2.30
C ILE A 70 -2.85 3.48 -0.99
N PHE A 71 -3.91 4.29 -1.04
CA PHE A 71 -4.52 4.86 0.15
C PHE A 71 -5.02 3.80 1.13
N PHE A 72 -5.77 2.81 0.64
CA PHE A 72 -6.31 1.74 1.49
C PHE A 72 -5.23 0.73 1.91
N SER A 73 -4.36 0.31 0.99
CA SER A 73 -3.29 -0.65 1.30
C SER A 73 -2.30 -0.07 2.31
N PHE A 74 -1.91 1.20 2.15
CA PHE A 74 -1.06 1.90 3.12
C PHE A 74 -1.70 1.91 4.51
N SER A 75 -2.99 2.21 4.59
CA SER A 75 -3.72 2.28 5.86
C SER A 75 -3.80 0.92 6.54
N ILE A 76 -4.02 -0.16 5.78
CA ILE A 76 -4.05 -1.53 6.30
C ILE A 76 -2.65 -1.96 6.77
N PHE A 77 -1.60 -1.69 6.00
CA PHE A 77 -0.22 -2.04 6.37
C PHE A 77 0.24 -1.27 7.61
N PHE A 78 -0.13 0.01 7.70
CA PHE A 78 0.12 0.81 8.89
C PHE A 78 -0.56 0.21 10.11
N ALA A 79 -1.84 -0.14 10.00
CA ALA A 79 -2.60 -0.77 11.09
C ALA A 79 -1.96 -2.09 11.54
N MET A 80 -1.48 -2.90 10.61
CA MET A 80 -0.81 -4.18 10.91
C MET A 80 0.54 -4.01 11.60
N ILE A 81 1.31 -2.97 11.25
CA ILE A 81 2.57 -2.67 11.93
C ILE A 81 2.30 -2.08 13.33
N LEU A 82 1.31 -1.20 13.47
CA LEU A 82 1.00 -0.60 14.76
C LEU A 82 0.46 -1.64 15.75
N ALA A 83 -0.41 -2.54 15.27
CA ALA A 83 -0.91 -3.72 15.97
C ALA A 83 -1.49 -3.49 17.38
N ASP A 84 -1.87 -2.26 17.74
CA ASP A 84 -2.34 -1.89 19.07
C ASP A 84 -3.50 -0.89 19.01
N ALA A 85 -4.60 -1.20 19.71
CA ALA A 85 -5.80 -0.37 19.73
C ALA A 85 -5.61 0.91 20.53
N GLY A 86 -4.81 0.88 21.60
CA GLY A 86 -4.51 2.05 22.43
C GLY A 86 -3.76 3.12 21.65
N TYR A 87 -2.76 2.70 20.86
CA TYR A 87 -2.06 3.62 19.96
C TYR A 87 -2.97 4.13 18.83
N GLY A 88 -3.85 3.29 18.27
CA GLY A 88 -4.85 3.70 17.29
C GLY A 88 -5.79 4.80 17.83
N ILE A 89 -6.27 4.64 19.07
CA ILE A 89 -7.10 5.65 19.75
C ILE A 89 -6.31 6.95 19.97
N LEU A 90 -5.04 6.85 20.38
CA LEU A 90 -4.18 8.01 20.57
C LEU A 90 -4.00 8.80 19.26
N LEU A 91 -3.82 8.11 18.12
CA LEU A 91 -3.77 8.74 16.81
C LEU A 91 -5.11 9.38 16.40
N ALA A 92 -6.24 8.73 16.72
CA ALA A 92 -7.57 9.30 16.48
C ALA A 92 -7.78 10.60 17.29
N LEU A 93 -7.40 10.60 18.57
CA LEU A 93 -7.46 11.78 19.44
C LEU A 93 -6.54 12.90 18.94
N PHE A 94 -5.31 12.57 18.53
CA PHE A 94 -4.39 13.53 17.93
C PHE A 94 -5.02 14.20 16.70
N THR A 95 -5.62 13.41 15.82
CA THR A 95 -6.29 13.89 14.60
C THR A 95 -7.48 14.79 14.93
N PHE A 96 -8.26 14.44 15.95
CA PHE A 96 -9.40 15.23 16.41
C PHE A 96 -8.97 16.58 17.00
N PHE A 97 -8.00 16.60 17.91
CA PHE A 97 -7.52 17.84 18.54
C PHE A 97 -6.85 18.80 17.55
N TRP A 98 -6.08 18.26 16.60
CA TRP A 98 -5.38 19.08 15.61
C TRP A 98 -6.17 19.32 14.33
N TRP A 99 -7.44 18.89 14.28
CA TRP A 99 -8.28 18.97 13.10
C TRP A 99 -8.28 20.37 12.48
N LYS A 100 -8.57 21.42 13.27
CA LYS A 100 -8.63 22.80 12.79
C LYS A 100 -7.27 23.27 12.22
N LYS A 101 -6.17 23.04 12.94
CA LYS A 101 -4.82 23.43 12.51
C LYS A 101 -4.43 22.77 11.19
N LEU A 102 -4.75 21.48 11.03
CA LEU A 102 -4.40 20.67 9.86
C LEU A 102 -5.02 21.12 8.52
N GLY A 103 -5.96 22.07 8.50
CA GLY A 103 -6.50 22.58 7.24
C GLY A 103 -6.61 24.09 7.18
N ASN A 104 -5.90 24.78 8.07
CA ASN A 104 -5.48 26.15 7.78
C ASN A 104 -4.30 26.15 6.80
N TYR A 105 -3.49 25.09 6.77
CA TYR A 105 -2.39 24.93 5.82
C TYR A 105 -2.84 24.08 4.63
N ASN A 106 -2.79 24.65 3.42
CA ASN A 106 -3.08 23.93 2.17
C ASN A 106 -2.22 22.67 2.01
N ALA A 107 -0.97 22.70 2.51
CA ALA A 107 -0.04 21.59 2.42
C ALA A 107 -0.38 20.40 3.34
N SER A 108 -1.20 20.58 4.38
CA SER A 108 -1.50 19.50 5.35
C SER A 108 -2.93 18.96 5.24
N ILE A 109 -3.76 19.52 4.36
CA ILE A 109 -5.18 19.16 4.31
C ILE A 109 -5.41 17.68 3.90
N TRP A 110 -4.50 17.14 3.07
CA TRP A 110 -4.51 15.75 2.64
C TRP A 110 -4.22 14.74 3.76
N LEU A 111 -3.56 15.17 4.84
CA LEU A 111 -3.23 14.31 5.99
C LEU A 111 -4.48 13.98 6.82
N ARG A 112 -5.48 14.87 6.86
CA ARG A 112 -6.69 14.67 7.66
C ARG A 112 -7.41 13.35 7.34
N PRO A 113 -7.87 13.11 6.09
CA PRO A 113 -8.59 11.87 5.78
C PRO A 113 -7.68 10.65 5.94
N LEU A 114 -6.39 10.77 5.63
CA LEU A 114 -5.42 9.69 5.77
C LEU A 114 -5.28 9.25 7.24
N LEU A 115 -5.09 10.20 8.16
CA LEU A 115 -4.95 9.91 9.60
C LEU A 115 -6.24 9.33 10.20
N VAL A 116 -7.43 9.78 9.75
CA VAL A 116 -8.71 9.20 10.17
C VAL A 116 -8.81 7.73 9.75
N VAL A 117 -8.46 7.42 8.50
CA VAL A 117 -8.57 6.06 7.97
C VAL A 117 -7.52 5.14 8.63
N ILE A 118 -6.28 5.61 8.78
CA ILE A 118 -5.22 4.88 9.47
C ILE A 118 -5.60 4.58 10.92
N SER A 119 -6.08 5.58 11.67
CA SER A 119 -6.48 5.38 13.07
C SER A 119 -7.66 4.42 13.18
N THR A 120 -8.65 4.53 12.29
CA THR A 120 -9.80 3.61 12.25
C THR A 120 -9.36 2.17 12.01
N PHE A 121 -8.55 1.91 10.98
CA PHE A 121 -8.03 0.56 10.71
C PHE A 121 -7.13 0.04 11.84
N SER A 122 -6.33 0.92 12.46
CA SER A 122 -5.45 0.55 13.59
C SER A 122 -6.25 0.14 14.82
N ILE A 123 -7.36 0.83 15.11
CA ILE A 123 -8.27 0.46 16.20
C ILE A 123 -8.91 -0.89 15.90
N ILE A 124 -9.46 -1.07 14.69
CA ILE A 124 -10.11 -2.33 14.29
C ILE A 124 -9.13 -3.50 14.41
N TYR A 125 -7.94 -3.36 13.84
CA TYR A 125 -6.92 -4.41 13.86
C TYR A 125 -6.37 -4.68 15.27
N GLY A 126 -6.11 -3.64 16.05
CA GLY A 126 -5.66 -3.76 17.44
C GLY A 126 -6.70 -4.44 18.34
N VAL A 127 -8.00 -4.16 18.13
CA VAL A 127 -9.10 -4.85 18.83
C VAL A 127 -9.17 -6.32 18.43
N MET A 128 -8.99 -6.65 17.15
CA MET A 128 -8.95 -8.04 16.67
C MET A 128 -7.80 -8.86 17.30
N LEU A 129 -6.66 -8.22 17.54
CA LEU A 129 -5.51 -8.82 18.25
C LEU A 129 -5.67 -8.83 19.78
N GLY A 130 -6.58 -8.00 20.30
CA GLY A 130 -6.77 -7.81 21.74
C GLY A 130 -5.56 -7.15 22.43
N SER A 131 -4.86 -6.23 21.76
CA SER A 131 -3.74 -5.47 22.35
C SER A 131 -4.17 -4.04 22.67
N TYR A 132 -4.06 -3.67 23.95
CA TYR A 132 -4.28 -2.31 24.45
C TYR A 132 -3.04 -1.85 25.23
N TRP A 133 -2.20 -1.01 24.65
CA TRP A 133 -0.89 -0.62 25.22
C TRP A 133 -0.02 -1.82 25.63
N GLY A 134 -0.09 -2.93 24.89
CA GLY A 134 0.59 -4.18 25.22
C GLY A 134 0.02 -4.92 26.44
N VAL A 135 -1.19 -4.60 26.89
CA VAL A 135 -1.92 -5.36 27.91
C VAL A 135 -3.07 -6.11 27.24
N ALA A 136 -3.11 -7.43 27.45
CA ALA A 136 -4.24 -8.24 27.02
C ALA A 136 -5.45 -8.03 27.95
N PRO A 137 -6.67 -7.88 27.40
CA PRO A 137 -7.88 -7.75 28.22
C PRO A 137 -8.10 -9.02 29.06
N LYS A 138 -8.61 -8.84 30.29
CA LYS A 138 -8.91 -9.97 31.20
C LYS A 138 -9.93 -10.93 30.56
N SER A 139 -9.67 -12.23 30.68
CA SER A 139 -10.56 -13.30 30.21
C SER A 139 -11.93 -13.21 30.90
N GLY A 140 -12.97 -12.94 30.11
CA GLY A 140 -14.36 -12.79 30.59
C GLY A 140 -15.03 -11.43 30.28
N THR A 141 -14.29 -10.45 29.76
CA THR A 141 -14.84 -9.15 29.35
C THR A 141 -15.39 -9.20 27.90
N TRP A 142 -16.36 -8.36 27.53
CA TRP A 142 -16.87 -8.26 26.13
C TRP A 142 -15.75 -7.99 25.10
N LEU A 143 -14.66 -7.34 25.53
CA LEU A 143 -13.42 -7.16 24.77
C LEU A 143 -12.64 -8.47 24.50
N ALA A 144 -12.79 -9.48 25.35
CA ALA A 144 -12.14 -10.78 25.16
C ALA A 144 -12.88 -11.66 24.15
N THR A 145 -14.20 -11.49 23.98
CA THR A 145 -14.98 -12.14 22.91
C THR A 145 -14.68 -11.61 21.50
N LEU A 146 -14.04 -10.44 21.39
CA LEU A 146 -13.60 -9.85 20.11
C LEU A 146 -12.16 -10.22 19.74
N LYS A 147 -11.45 -10.96 20.61
CA LYS A 147 -10.09 -11.45 20.36
C LYS A 147 -10.14 -12.64 19.41
N ILE A 148 -9.97 -12.38 18.12
CA ILE A 148 -10.03 -13.42 17.07
C ILE A 148 -8.63 -13.95 16.75
N ILE A 149 -7.57 -13.15 16.96
CA ILE A 149 -6.19 -13.50 16.63
C ILE A 149 -5.30 -13.36 17.87
N ASP A 150 -4.77 -14.48 18.36
CA ASP A 150 -3.72 -14.46 19.37
C ASP A 150 -2.39 -14.02 18.76
N ILE A 151 -1.80 -12.92 19.26
CA ILE A 151 -0.45 -12.46 18.88
C ILE A 151 0.61 -13.56 19.06
N ASN A 152 0.40 -14.48 20.01
CA ASN A 152 1.29 -15.60 20.29
C ASN A 152 1.24 -16.71 19.22
N ASN A 153 0.22 -16.70 18.35
CA ASN A 153 0.15 -17.64 17.23
C ASN A 153 0.87 -17.07 16.01
N PHE A 154 2.21 -17.08 16.07
CA PHE A 154 3.08 -16.58 15.01
C PHE A 154 2.77 -17.20 13.64
N LYS A 155 2.44 -18.49 13.61
CA LYS A 155 2.09 -19.20 12.37
C LYS A 155 0.85 -18.61 11.71
N LEU A 156 -0.22 -18.37 12.49
CA LEU A 156 -1.45 -17.77 11.96
C LEU A 156 -1.19 -16.35 11.45
N MET A 157 -0.47 -15.54 12.21
CA MET A 157 -0.19 -14.15 11.84
C MET A 157 0.68 -14.05 10.58
N MET A 158 1.70 -14.89 10.44
CA MET A 158 2.50 -14.99 9.21
C MET A 158 1.64 -15.39 8.01
N VAL A 159 0.74 -16.37 8.15
CA VAL A 159 -0.17 -16.79 7.07
C VAL A 159 -1.11 -15.66 6.66
N VAL A 160 -1.69 -14.92 7.62
CA VAL A 160 -2.56 -13.78 7.33
C VAL A 160 -1.81 -12.69 6.55
N VAL A 161 -0.60 -12.34 6.99
CA VAL A 161 0.23 -11.33 6.32
C VAL A 161 0.63 -11.77 4.91
N LEU A 162 0.97 -13.05 4.71
CA LEU A 162 1.26 -13.59 3.38
C LEU A 162 0.02 -13.56 2.47
N ILE A 163 -1.16 -13.90 2.98
CA ILE A 163 -2.41 -13.83 2.20
C ILE A 163 -2.68 -12.39 1.78
N ILE A 164 -2.51 -11.42 2.69
CA ILE A 164 -2.68 -10.00 2.38
C ILE A 164 -1.67 -9.54 1.33
N GLY A 165 -0.41 -9.96 1.43
CA GLY A 165 0.63 -9.66 0.43
C GLY A 165 0.32 -10.24 -0.95
N CYS A 166 -0.09 -11.52 -1.00
CA CYS A 166 -0.55 -12.16 -2.23
C CYS A 166 -1.76 -11.43 -2.83
N LEU A 167 -2.74 -11.05 -2.01
CA LEU A 167 -3.92 -10.30 -2.46
C LEU A 167 -3.51 -8.94 -3.03
N HIS A 168 -2.60 -8.23 -2.37
CA HIS A 168 -2.10 -6.93 -2.83
C HIS A 168 -1.38 -7.01 -4.19
N ILE A 169 -0.51 -8.02 -4.39
CA ILE A 169 0.17 -8.24 -5.68
C ILE A 169 -0.82 -8.72 -6.76
N CYS A 170 -1.82 -9.53 -6.40
CA CYS A 170 -2.90 -9.91 -7.32
C CYS A 170 -3.67 -8.69 -7.82
N ILE A 171 -3.99 -7.76 -6.93
CA ILE A 171 -4.65 -6.50 -7.30
C ILE A 171 -3.76 -5.67 -8.24
N ALA A 172 -2.47 -5.51 -7.92
CA ALA A 172 -1.52 -4.80 -8.77
C ALA A 172 -1.47 -5.42 -10.19
N SER A 173 -1.34 -6.74 -10.26
CA SER A 173 -1.33 -7.50 -11.52
C SER A 173 -2.68 -7.40 -12.25
N GLY A 174 -3.80 -7.33 -11.52
CA GLY A 174 -5.14 -7.15 -12.07
C GLY A 174 -5.34 -5.76 -12.68
N MET A 175 -4.84 -4.72 -12.02
CA MET A 175 -4.81 -3.36 -12.56
C MET A 175 -4.01 -3.32 -13.86
N ARG A 176 -2.83 -3.95 -13.89
CA ARG A 176 -2.03 -4.07 -15.12
C ARG A 176 -2.79 -4.80 -16.23
N ALA A 177 -3.48 -5.90 -15.92
CA ALA A 177 -4.25 -6.67 -16.90
C ALA A 177 -5.41 -5.86 -17.51
N TRP A 178 -6.10 -5.08 -16.69
CA TRP A 178 -7.25 -4.28 -17.13
C TRP A 178 -6.84 -3.16 -18.10
N PHE A 179 -5.72 -2.49 -17.83
CA PHE A 179 -5.25 -1.32 -18.60
C PHE A 179 -4.26 -1.65 -19.71
N ALA A 180 -3.81 -2.91 -19.81
CA ALA A 180 -2.98 -3.35 -20.91
C ALA A 180 -3.65 -3.11 -22.27
N ARG A 181 -2.98 -2.29 -23.11
CA ARG A 181 -3.40 -1.98 -24.48
C ARG A 181 -3.30 -3.22 -25.39
N TYR A 182 -2.35 -4.10 -25.11
CA TYR A 182 -2.11 -5.31 -25.89
C TYR A 182 -2.71 -6.56 -25.20
N ARG A 183 -3.37 -7.40 -26.00
CA ARG A 183 -3.99 -8.66 -25.52
C ARG A 183 -2.97 -9.58 -24.83
N ASN A 184 -1.76 -9.68 -25.36
CA ASN A 184 -0.73 -10.56 -24.81
C ASN A 184 -0.28 -10.09 -23.42
N GLU A 185 -0.13 -8.78 -23.20
CA GLU A 185 0.21 -8.23 -21.89
C GLU A 185 -0.90 -8.47 -20.85
N ARG A 186 -2.17 -8.39 -21.26
CA ARG A 186 -3.31 -8.77 -20.40
C ARG A 186 -3.25 -10.23 -19.96
N ILE A 187 -2.96 -11.14 -20.89
CA ILE A 187 -2.87 -12.58 -20.60
C ILE A 187 -1.64 -12.88 -19.74
N HIS A 188 -0.51 -12.21 -19.98
CA HIS A 188 0.70 -12.33 -19.17
C HIS A 188 0.45 -11.94 -17.71
N SER A 189 -0.18 -10.78 -17.47
CA SER A 189 -0.56 -10.35 -16.11
C SER A 189 -1.61 -11.26 -15.46
N ALA A 190 -2.56 -11.79 -16.23
CA ALA A 190 -3.50 -12.80 -15.74
C ALA A 190 -2.79 -14.12 -15.35
N GLY A 191 -1.73 -14.49 -16.06
CA GLY A 191 -0.87 -15.62 -15.74
C GLY A 191 -0.26 -15.52 -14.34
N PHE A 192 0.21 -14.34 -13.95
CA PHE A 192 0.73 -14.10 -12.59
C PHE A 192 -0.34 -14.20 -11.50
N ILE A 193 -1.55 -13.69 -11.74
CA ILE A 193 -2.68 -13.85 -10.81
C ILE A 193 -2.99 -15.33 -10.61
N LEU A 194 -3.06 -16.08 -11.71
CA LEU A 194 -3.30 -17.52 -11.67
C LEU A 194 -2.18 -18.26 -10.93
N LEU A 195 -0.93 -17.83 -11.12
CA LEU A 195 0.22 -18.39 -10.43
C LEU A 195 0.13 -18.18 -8.91
N ILE A 196 -0.19 -16.96 -8.45
CA ILE A 196 -0.36 -16.67 -7.03
C ILE A 196 -1.50 -17.49 -6.43
N ILE A 197 -2.63 -17.60 -7.13
CA ILE A 197 -3.78 -18.42 -6.69
C ILE A 197 -3.40 -19.90 -6.59
N SER A 198 -2.68 -20.44 -7.59
CA SER A 198 -2.21 -21.83 -7.57
C SER A 198 -1.28 -22.10 -6.38
N MET A 199 -0.39 -21.16 -6.06
CA MET A 199 0.54 -21.25 -4.94
C MET A 199 -0.20 -21.23 -3.60
N LEU A 200 -1.21 -20.37 -3.44
CA LEU A 200 -2.04 -20.30 -2.24
C LEU A 200 -2.88 -21.59 -2.05
N LEU A 201 -3.50 -22.10 -3.12
CA LEU A 201 -4.26 -23.35 -3.08
C LEU A 201 -3.37 -24.55 -2.73
N TYR A 202 -2.16 -24.60 -3.29
CA TYR A 202 -1.18 -25.63 -2.97
C TYR A 202 -0.76 -25.59 -1.50
N SER A 203 -0.47 -24.39 -0.98
CA SER A 203 -0.14 -24.18 0.44
C SER A 203 -1.27 -24.63 1.37
N PHE A 204 -2.52 -24.29 1.05
CA PHE A 204 -3.69 -24.71 1.82
C PHE A 204 -3.95 -26.22 1.73
N GLY A 205 -3.73 -26.82 0.55
CA GLY A 205 -3.85 -28.26 0.33
C GLY A 205 -2.88 -29.07 1.19
N ILE A 206 -1.63 -28.61 1.32
CA ILE A 206 -0.63 -29.22 2.21
C ILE A 206 -1.06 -29.11 3.68
N LEU A 207 -1.51 -27.92 4.12
CA LEU A 207 -1.89 -27.69 5.52
C LEU A 207 -3.07 -28.57 5.97
N LYS A 208 -4.02 -28.87 5.07
CA LYS A 208 -5.17 -29.75 5.35
C LYS A 208 -4.93 -31.21 4.98
N HIS A 209 -3.75 -31.59 4.48
CA HIS A 209 -3.46 -32.93 3.95
C HIS A 209 -4.53 -33.44 2.95
N ASN A 210 -5.16 -32.54 2.19
CA ASN A 210 -6.24 -32.89 1.27
C ASN A 210 -5.71 -33.02 -0.17
N SER A 211 -5.58 -34.26 -0.65
CA SER A 211 -5.11 -34.57 -2.00
C SER A 211 -6.00 -34.01 -3.12
N GLN A 212 -7.29 -33.80 -2.84
CA GLN A 212 -8.25 -33.26 -3.81
C GLN A 212 -7.99 -31.78 -4.15
N ILE A 213 -7.33 -31.03 -3.28
CA ILE A 213 -6.98 -29.62 -3.53
C ILE A 213 -5.59 -29.52 -4.17
N ILE A 214 -4.68 -30.43 -3.82
CA ILE A 214 -3.29 -30.41 -4.28
C ILE A 214 -3.21 -30.69 -5.79
N GLN A 215 -3.93 -31.70 -6.29
CA GLN A 215 -3.92 -32.05 -7.72
C GLN A 215 -4.36 -30.90 -8.64
N PRO A 216 -5.53 -30.25 -8.44
CA PRO A 216 -5.93 -29.12 -9.28
C PRO A 216 -4.99 -27.92 -9.11
N ALA A 217 -4.41 -27.69 -7.93
CA ALA A 217 -3.45 -26.60 -7.73
C ALA A 217 -2.18 -26.78 -8.58
N ILE A 218 -1.65 -28.01 -8.68
CA ILE A 218 -0.48 -28.31 -9.52
C ILE A 218 -0.81 -28.11 -11.01
N ILE A 219 -1.99 -28.54 -11.46
CA ILE A 219 -2.44 -28.34 -12.85
C ILE A 219 -2.55 -26.85 -13.15
N LEU A 220 -3.17 -26.08 -12.25
CA LEU A 220 -3.32 -24.63 -12.38
C LEU A 220 -1.95 -23.93 -12.41
N PHE A 221 -1.00 -24.39 -11.60
CA PHE A 221 0.37 -23.89 -11.57
C PHE A 221 1.07 -24.10 -12.92
N ILE A 222 1.00 -25.30 -13.50
CA ILE A 222 1.59 -25.60 -14.82
C ILE A 222 0.95 -24.72 -15.91
N ILE A 223 -0.37 -24.56 -15.88
CA ILE A 223 -1.09 -23.69 -16.83
C ILE A 223 -0.64 -22.23 -16.69
N SER A 224 -0.49 -21.73 -15.45
CA SER A 224 -0.04 -20.36 -15.21
C SER A 224 1.37 -20.11 -15.74
N LEU A 225 2.28 -21.08 -15.57
CA LEU A 225 3.66 -21.00 -16.04
C LEU A 225 3.72 -21.02 -17.57
N LEU A 226 2.90 -21.86 -18.21
CA LEU A 226 2.77 -21.86 -19.68
C LEU A 226 2.21 -20.54 -20.21
N MET A 227 1.20 -19.96 -19.56
CA MET A 227 0.64 -18.65 -19.94
C MET A 227 1.70 -17.54 -19.86
N ILE A 228 2.48 -17.50 -18.78
CA ILE A 228 3.56 -16.51 -18.60
C ILE A 228 4.62 -16.68 -19.69
N MET A 229 5.11 -17.91 -19.91
CA MET A 229 6.16 -18.17 -20.91
C MET A 229 5.70 -17.85 -22.34
N ILE A 230 4.46 -18.19 -22.70
CA ILE A 230 3.97 -18.02 -24.06
C ILE A 230 3.66 -16.55 -24.33
N PHE A 231 3.09 -15.82 -23.39
CA PHE A 231 2.57 -14.46 -23.62
C PHE A 231 3.50 -13.33 -23.14
N ALA A 232 4.73 -13.66 -22.72
CA ALA A 232 5.77 -12.70 -22.35
C ALA A 232 6.16 -11.69 -23.46
N SER A 233 5.91 -12.00 -24.74
CA SER A 233 6.30 -11.14 -25.87
C SER A 233 5.11 -10.75 -26.76
N ASN A 234 5.11 -9.48 -27.18
CA ASN A 234 4.15 -8.90 -28.14
C ASN A 234 4.62 -9.02 -29.60
N GLU A 235 5.77 -9.65 -29.87
CA GLU A 235 6.25 -9.82 -31.26
C GLU A 235 5.36 -10.82 -32.04
N PRO A 236 4.86 -10.44 -33.23
CA PRO A 236 4.06 -11.33 -34.06
C PRO A 236 4.91 -12.50 -34.60
N ILE A 237 4.32 -13.70 -34.63
CA ILE A 237 4.99 -14.90 -35.15
C ILE A 237 4.93 -14.86 -36.68
N ILE A 238 5.96 -14.29 -37.31
CA ILE A 238 6.05 -14.25 -38.77
C ILE A 238 7.12 -15.23 -39.27
N ASN A 239 8.17 -15.51 -38.48
CA ASN A 239 9.30 -16.37 -38.87
C ASN A 239 9.74 -17.37 -37.77
N MET A 240 10.40 -18.47 -38.16
CA MET A 240 11.03 -19.44 -37.24
C MET A 240 12.06 -18.81 -36.28
N LYS A 241 12.76 -17.75 -36.72
CA LYS A 241 13.64 -16.95 -35.84
C LYS A 241 12.86 -16.18 -34.77
N SER A 242 11.66 -15.68 -35.10
CA SER A 242 10.78 -14.98 -34.15
C SER A 242 10.17 -15.95 -33.13
N PHE A 243 9.92 -17.21 -33.52
CA PHE A 243 9.52 -18.26 -32.58
C PHE A 243 10.62 -18.58 -31.58
N PHE A 244 11.88 -18.71 -32.04
CA PHE A 244 13.01 -18.96 -31.14
C PHE A 244 13.29 -17.77 -30.21
N LYS A 245 13.21 -16.53 -30.72
CA LYS A 245 13.27 -15.31 -29.87
C LYS A 245 12.15 -15.28 -28.84
N ARG A 246 10.92 -15.67 -29.20
CA ARG A 246 9.79 -15.71 -28.25
C ARG A 246 10.00 -16.73 -27.14
N ILE A 247 10.55 -17.90 -27.45
CA ILE A 247 10.96 -18.88 -26.42
C ILE A 247 12.03 -18.29 -25.51
N LEU A 248 13.03 -17.62 -26.06
CA LEU A 248 14.09 -16.96 -25.28
C LEU A 248 13.51 -15.87 -24.36
N HIS A 249 12.59 -15.05 -24.86
CA HIS A 249 11.86 -14.06 -24.06
C HIS A 249 10.94 -14.70 -23.02
N GLY A 250 10.32 -15.85 -23.31
CA GLY A 250 9.54 -16.63 -22.36
C GLY A 250 10.40 -17.18 -21.21
N PHE A 251 11.63 -17.64 -21.50
CA PHE A 251 12.61 -17.99 -20.48
C PHE A 251 13.05 -16.76 -19.67
N SER A 252 13.20 -15.60 -20.31
CA SER A 252 13.47 -14.34 -19.61
C SER A 252 12.34 -13.97 -18.65
N ALA A 253 11.07 -14.17 -19.01
CA ALA A 253 9.94 -13.91 -18.12
C ALA A 253 9.93 -14.83 -16.89
N LEU A 254 10.53 -16.02 -16.99
CA LEU A 254 10.70 -16.92 -15.85
C LEU A 254 11.62 -16.33 -14.77
N THR A 255 12.49 -15.38 -15.12
CA THR A 255 13.32 -14.66 -14.15
C THR A 255 12.50 -13.75 -13.22
N GLU A 256 11.25 -13.45 -13.57
CA GLU A 256 10.33 -12.71 -12.70
C GLU A 256 9.81 -13.57 -11.55
N LEU A 257 9.81 -14.92 -11.67
CA LEU A 257 9.27 -15.82 -10.63
C LEU A 257 10.03 -15.76 -9.29
N PRO A 258 11.38 -15.84 -9.25
CA PRO A 258 12.12 -15.65 -8.00
C PRO A 258 11.85 -14.26 -7.40
N THR A 259 11.68 -13.24 -8.25
CA THR A 259 11.40 -11.89 -7.76
C THR A 259 10.01 -11.79 -7.13
N LEU A 260 8.99 -12.41 -7.74
CA LEU A 260 7.64 -12.48 -7.18
C LEU A 260 7.65 -13.19 -5.82
N PHE A 261 8.39 -14.30 -5.70
CA PHE A 261 8.53 -15.00 -4.43
C PHE A 261 9.21 -14.11 -3.37
N GLY A 262 10.27 -13.39 -3.74
CA GLY A 262 10.92 -12.41 -2.87
C GLY A 262 9.99 -11.26 -2.44
N ASP A 263 9.19 -10.74 -3.36
CA ASP A 263 8.22 -9.67 -3.11
C ASP A 263 7.12 -10.14 -2.13
N ILE A 264 6.58 -11.36 -2.30
CA ILE A 264 5.61 -11.96 -1.36
C ILE A 264 6.23 -12.14 0.04
N LEU A 265 7.46 -12.66 0.12
CA LEU A 265 8.15 -12.84 1.40
C LEU A 265 8.48 -11.52 2.10
N SER A 266 8.67 -10.42 1.35
CA SER A 266 8.92 -9.07 1.91
C SER A 266 7.79 -8.63 2.85
N TYR A 267 6.54 -9.09 2.63
CA TYR A 267 5.40 -8.78 3.49
C TYR A 267 5.54 -9.33 4.91
N LEU A 268 6.34 -10.39 5.14
CA LEU A 268 6.62 -10.89 6.49
C LEU A 268 7.23 -9.81 7.40
N ARG A 269 7.79 -8.74 6.82
CA ARG A 269 8.22 -7.55 7.56
C ARG A 269 7.09 -6.91 8.36
N LEU A 270 5.85 -6.87 7.84
CA LEU A 270 4.68 -6.32 8.54
C LEU A 270 4.46 -7.06 9.86
N PHE A 271 4.50 -8.39 9.81
CA PHE A 271 4.41 -9.25 10.99
C PHE A 271 5.58 -9.03 11.95
N ALA A 272 6.82 -9.02 11.46
CA ALA A 272 8.00 -8.88 12.31
C ALA A 272 8.01 -7.55 13.08
N LEU A 273 7.64 -6.44 12.44
CA LEU A 273 7.58 -5.12 13.06
C LEU A 273 6.43 -5.01 14.07
N GLY A 274 5.24 -5.52 13.73
CA GLY A 274 4.10 -5.55 14.67
C GLY A 274 4.42 -6.38 15.92
N LEU A 275 5.05 -7.54 15.74
CA LEU A 275 5.50 -8.38 16.85
C LEU A 275 6.59 -7.70 17.69
N ALA A 276 7.53 -6.98 17.06
CA ALA A 276 8.55 -6.21 17.78
C ALA A 276 7.91 -5.09 18.61
N GLY A 277 6.97 -4.33 18.06
CA GLY A 277 6.23 -3.28 18.77
C GLY A 277 5.42 -3.83 19.95
N ALA A 278 4.72 -4.95 19.75
CA ALA A 278 3.96 -5.62 20.80
C ALA A 278 4.87 -6.16 21.91
N SER A 279 6.00 -6.79 21.55
CA SER A 279 6.94 -7.31 22.55
C SER A 279 7.62 -6.19 23.34
N LEU A 280 7.99 -5.07 22.72
CA LEU A 280 8.48 -3.87 23.41
C LEU A 280 7.45 -3.29 24.38
N ALA A 281 6.17 -3.23 24.00
CA ALA A 281 5.12 -2.78 24.91
C ALA A 281 5.03 -3.68 26.16
N VAL A 282 5.07 -5.00 25.96
CA VAL A 282 5.04 -5.98 27.05
C VAL A 282 6.27 -5.85 27.96
N THR A 283 7.47 -5.63 27.41
CA THR A 283 8.69 -5.49 28.22
C THR A 283 8.72 -4.19 29.02
N PHE A 284 8.24 -3.07 28.48
CA PHE A 284 8.11 -1.83 29.25
C PHE A 284 7.07 -1.97 30.36
N ASN A 285 5.94 -2.65 30.09
CA ASN A 285 4.92 -2.91 31.10
C ASN A 285 5.43 -3.83 32.22
N SER A 286 6.16 -4.90 31.88
CA SER A 286 6.72 -5.80 32.88
C SER A 286 7.78 -5.10 33.73
N MET A 287 8.65 -4.29 33.11
CA MET A 287 9.66 -3.50 33.82
C MET A 287 9.01 -2.52 34.81
N ALA A 288 7.97 -1.80 34.40
CA ALA A 288 7.20 -0.93 35.28
C ALA A 288 6.55 -1.71 36.42
N TYR A 289 5.93 -2.86 36.14
CA TYR A 289 5.31 -3.71 37.15
C TYR A 289 6.31 -4.24 38.19
N HIS A 290 7.47 -4.74 37.77
CA HIS A 290 8.53 -5.19 38.69
C HIS A 290 9.02 -4.07 39.61
N MET A 291 9.07 -2.83 39.10
CA MET A 291 9.46 -1.67 39.91
C MET A 291 8.41 -1.34 40.99
N THR A 292 7.11 -1.48 40.69
CA THR A 292 6.04 -1.26 41.67
C THR A 292 6.02 -2.28 42.82
N GLN A 293 6.49 -3.52 42.58
CA GLN A 293 6.55 -4.57 43.61
C GLN A 293 7.58 -4.30 44.72
N SER A 294 8.53 -3.38 44.50
CA SER A 294 9.52 -3.01 45.51
C SER A 294 8.95 -2.21 46.70
N GLY A 295 7.65 -1.85 46.67
CA GLY A 295 6.89 -1.33 47.82
C GLY A 295 7.28 0.07 48.32
N LYS A 296 8.28 0.74 47.73
CA LYS A 296 8.70 2.09 48.10
C LYS A 296 7.87 3.13 47.34
N PRO A 297 7.43 4.23 47.97
CA PRO A 297 6.71 5.30 47.26
C PRO A 297 7.53 5.92 46.12
N SER A 298 8.87 5.92 46.21
CA SER A 298 9.75 6.34 45.11
C SER A 298 9.71 5.41 43.89
N SER A 299 9.38 4.12 44.08
CA SER A 299 9.33 3.15 42.99
C SER A 299 8.09 3.30 42.10
N TRP A 300 7.02 3.91 42.61
CA TRP A 300 5.82 4.25 41.85
C TRP A 300 6.08 5.39 40.86
N VAL A 301 6.80 6.43 41.31
CA VAL A 301 7.21 7.54 40.43
C VAL A 301 8.11 7.03 39.31
N LEU A 302 9.07 6.16 39.63
CA LEU A 302 9.96 5.57 38.63
C LEU A 302 9.20 4.65 37.66
N ALA A 303 8.22 3.88 38.13
CA ALA A 303 7.39 3.02 37.28
C ALA A 303 6.56 3.84 36.27
N ILE A 304 5.95 4.95 36.71
CA ILE A 304 5.21 5.87 35.83
C ILE A 304 6.14 6.49 34.79
N LEU A 305 7.34 6.89 35.19
CA LEU A 305 8.33 7.46 34.28
C LEU A 305 8.75 6.45 33.20
N ILE A 306 9.05 5.21 33.60
CA ILE A 306 9.39 4.11 32.69
C ILE A 306 8.25 3.83 31.72
N LEU A 307 7.01 3.78 32.21
CA LEU A 307 5.84 3.52 31.37
C LEU A 307 5.64 4.66 30.37
N LEU A 308 5.72 5.93 30.81
CA LEU A 308 5.54 7.07 29.94
C LEU A 308 6.63 7.13 28.86
N ILE A 309 7.91 6.99 29.23
CA ILE A 309 9.02 7.03 28.28
C ILE A 309 8.99 5.80 27.36
N GLY A 310 8.76 4.61 27.91
CA GLY A 310 8.74 3.37 27.15
C GLY A 310 7.60 3.33 26.12
N GLN A 311 6.38 3.70 26.53
CA GLN A 311 5.22 3.71 25.64
C GLN A 311 5.31 4.83 24.59
N THR A 312 5.84 6.00 24.94
CA THR A 312 6.06 7.08 23.94
C THR A 312 7.15 6.71 22.93
N MET A 313 8.25 6.11 23.39
CA MET A 313 9.31 5.61 22.50
C MET A 313 8.80 4.49 21.60
N ASN A 314 8.05 3.53 22.15
CA ASN A 314 7.49 2.44 21.37
C ASN A 314 6.50 2.95 20.30
N LEU A 315 5.62 3.89 20.65
CA LEU A 315 4.74 4.56 19.70
C LEU A 315 5.53 5.25 18.58
N ALA A 316 6.58 6.00 18.92
CA ALA A 316 7.40 6.71 17.94
C ALA A 316 8.09 5.75 16.96
N LEU A 317 8.68 4.66 17.48
CA LEU A 317 9.32 3.63 16.66
C LEU A 317 8.30 2.93 15.76
N CYS A 318 7.15 2.52 16.31
CA CYS A 318 6.10 1.86 15.52
C CYS A 318 5.56 2.78 14.42
N LEU A 319 5.36 4.06 14.71
CA LEU A 319 4.87 5.04 13.72
C LEU A 319 5.89 5.27 12.60
N MET A 320 7.18 5.45 12.93
CA MET A 320 8.24 5.58 11.93
C MET A 320 8.37 4.32 11.08
N SER A 321 8.38 3.15 11.71
CA SER A 321 8.42 1.86 11.02
C SER A 321 7.19 1.68 10.12
N ALA A 322 6.00 2.04 10.59
CA ALA A 322 4.76 1.93 9.83
C ALA A 322 4.76 2.79 8.58
N VAL A 323 5.22 4.04 8.68
CA VAL A 323 5.36 4.94 7.53
C VAL A 323 6.39 4.40 6.55
N VAL A 324 7.63 4.15 6.99
CA VAL A 324 8.73 3.77 6.08
C VAL A 324 8.45 2.43 5.40
N HIS A 325 8.00 1.42 6.15
CA HIS A 325 7.79 0.08 5.61
C HIS A 325 6.46 -0.07 4.87
N GLY A 326 5.41 0.63 5.31
CA GLY A 326 4.15 0.70 4.59
C GLY A 326 4.33 1.37 3.22
N LEU A 327 5.12 2.44 3.17
CA LEU A 327 5.46 3.10 1.91
C LEU A 327 6.33 2.23 1.01
N ARG A 328 7.34 1.55 1.57
CA ARG A 328 8.19 0.64 0.79
C ARG A 328 7.36 -0.40 0.04
N LEU A 329 6.43 -1.08 0.74
CA LEU A 329 5.56 -2.10 0.15
C LEU A 329 4.69 -1.57 -0.98
N ASN A 330 4.20 -0.34 -0.85
CA ASN A 330 3.44 0.30 -1.91
C ASN A 330 4.32 0.78 -3.05
N TYR A 331 5.55 1.21 -2.79
CA TYR A 331 6.45 1.71 -3.83
C TYR A 331 7.13 0.59 -4.62
N ILE A 332 7.89 -0.28 -3.95
CA ILE A 332 8.73 -1.28 -4.61
C ILE A 332 7.89 -2.46 -5.08
N GLU A 333 7.04 -2.99 -4.19
CA GLU A 333 6.27 -4.18 -4.51
C GLU A 333 5.04 -3.83 -5.37
N PHE A 334 4.24 -2.81 -5.04
CA PHE A 334 3.02 -2.56 -5.84
C PHE A 334 3.25 -1.88 -7.20
N PHE A 335 4.06 -0.81 -7.31
CA PHE A 335 4.27 -0.16 -8.62
C PHE A 335 4.90 -1.11 -9.63
N LYS A 336 5.88 -1.93 -9.21
CA LYS A 336 6.53 -2.92 -10.08
C LYS A 336 5.55 -3.85 -10.79
N TRP A 337 4.48 -4.26 -10.09
CA TRP A 337 3.47 -5.16 -10.65
C TRP A 337 2.27 -4.44 -11.29
N SER A 338 2.04 -3.17 -10.97
CA SER A 338 0.88 -2.38 -11.45
C SER A 338 1.18 -1.44 -12.62
N ILE A 339 2.30 -0.70 -12.59
CA ILE A 339 2.57 0.41 -13.51
C ILE A 339 3.89 0.16 -14.24
N LYS A 340 3.86 0.32 -15.56
CA LYS A 340 5.01 0.13 -16.43
C LYS A 340 5.55 1.43 -17.01
N GLU A 341 4.70 2.46 -17.07
CA GLU A 341 4.99 3.73 -17.72
C GLU A 341 5.09 4.85 -16.68
N ASP A 342 6.24 5.53 -16.75
CA ASP A 342 6.52 6.76 -16.02
C ASP A 342 5.89 7.97 -16.70
N GLY A 343 5.25 8.82 -15.92
CA GLY A 343 4.75 10.12 -16.35
C GLY A 343 5.49 11.27 -15.66
N TYR A 344 5.12 12.50 -16.03
CA TYR A 344 5.52 13.70 -15.33
C TYR A 344 4.28 14.49 -14.90
N CYS A 345 4.37 15.11 -13.73
CA CYS A 345 3.24 15.80 -13.11
C CYS A 345 2.88 17.09 -13.87
N TYR A 346 1.58 17.35 -14.00
CA TYR A 346 1.07 18.61 -14.51
C TYR A 346 1.38 19.77 -13.55
N GLN A 347 2.29 20.65 -13.96
CA GLN A 347 2.62 21.87 -13.24
C GLN A 347 1.97 23.08 -13.93
N PRO A 348 0.80 23.54 -13.47
CA PRO A 348 0.14 24.68 -14.08
C PRO A 348 0.91 25.98 -13.81
N PHE A 349 0.97 26.85 -14.82
CA PHE A 349 1.47 28.21 -14.64
C PHE A 349 0.48 28.99 -13.75
N LYS A 350 0.84 29.16 -12.47
CA LYS A 350 0.03 29.85 -11.47
C LYS A 350 0.88 30.91 -10.78
N LYS A 351 0.26 32.07 -10.50
CA LYS A 351 0.86 33.07 -9.62
C LYS A 351 0.93 32.48 -8.22
N GLN A 352 2.13 32.13 -7.76
CA GLN A 352 2.35 31.73 -6.38
C GLN A 352 2.40 33.00 -5.54
N GLU A 353 1.50 33.13 -4.56
CA GLU A 353 1.70 34.09 -3.49
C GLU A 353 2.89 33.58 -2.67
N ILE A 354 4.03 34.27 -2.78
CA ILE A 354 5.16 34.03 -1.90
C ILE A 354 4.71 34.58 -0.54
N SER A 355 4.15 33.72 0.30
CA SER A 355 3.93 34.04 1.70
C SER A 355 5.30 34.18 2.34
N HIS A 356 5.74 35.41 2.56
CA HIS A 356 6.85 35.71 3.45
C HIS A 356 6.41 35.34 4.87
N GLU A 357 6.69 34.11 5.29
CA GLU A 357 6.79 33.73 6.71
C GLU A 357 8.25 33.72 7.14
#